data_AF-A0A957MCH7-F1
#
_entry.id   AF-A0A957MCH7-F1
#
_cell.length_a   1.000
_cell.length_b   1.000
_cell.length_c   1.000
_cell.angle_alpha   90.00
_cell.angle_beta   90.00
_cell.angle_gamma   90.00
#
_symmetry.space_group_name_H-M   'P 1'
#
loop_
_entity.id
_entity.type
_entity.pdbx_description
1 polymer ?
#
loop_
_entity_poly.entity_id
_entity_poly.type
_entity_poly.pdbx_seq_one_letter_code
_entity_poly.pdbx_strand_id
1 'polypeptide(L)'
;MTKRKHIKVTYSTLGSPDPLLHEYYEDALEEARNNLGKTHQMYIDGQWVNAAGVYTTRSPIDTGILMGHFQDGTAEDIDRAVGAARAAYPAWRDTPWQERVAL
;
A
#
# COMPACT_ATOMS: atom_id res chain seq x y z
N MET A 1 2.83 -19.89 -5.22
CA MET A 1 3.76 -18.76 -5.46
C MET A 1 5.17 -19.22 -5.15
N THR A 2 6.05 -19.25 -6.15
CA THR A 2 7.42 -19.72 -6.02
C THR A 2 8.21 -18.74 -5.14
N LYS A 3 8.93 -19.24 -4.13
CA LYS A 3 9.66 -18.40 -3.17
C LYS A 3 10.84 -17.73 -3.88
N ARG A 4 10.74 -16.43 -4.17
CA ARG A 4 11.84 -15.62 -4.75
C ARG A 4 13.06 -15.62 -3.83
N LYS A 5 14.26 -15.61 -4.43
CA LYS A 5 15.51 -15.45 -3.66
C LYS A 5 15.53 -14.06 -3.03
N HIS A 6 15.90 -13.96 -1.76
CA HIS A 6 16.13 -12.67 -1.13
C HIS A 6 17.46 -12.08 -1.64
N ILE A 7 17.38 -10.97 -2.39
CA ILE A 7 18.54 -10.28 -2.95
C ILE A 7 18.87 -9.08 -2.06
N LYS A 8 20.09 -9.04 -1.53
CA LYS A 8 20.57 -7.94 -0.70
C LYS A 8 21.38 -6.98 -1.56
N VAL A 9 20.91 -5.74 -1.70
CA VAL A 9 21.65 -4.68 -2.38
C VAL A 9 22.45 -3.90 -1.34
N THR A 10 23.77 -4.01 -1.38
CA THR A 10 24.70 -3.22 -0.57
C THR A 10 25.64 -2.43 -1.48
N TYR A 11 26.40 -1.50 -0.91
CA TYR A 11 27.42 -0.75 -1.64
C TYR A 11 28.39 -1.67 -2.40
N SER A 12 28.75 -2.81 -1.80
CA SER A 12 29.65 -3.80 -2.41
C SER A 12 29.02 -4.64 -3.54
N THR A 13 27.68 -4.73 -3.61
CA THR A 13 26.98 -5.48 -4.67
C THR A 13 26.38 -4.58 -5.74
N LEU A 14 26.48 -3.25 -5.59
CA LEU A 14 25.88 -2.28 -6.51
C LEU A 14 26.51 -2.33 -7.91
N GLY A 15 27.82 -2.59 -7.99
CA GLY A 15 28.55 -2.70 -9.26
C GLY A 15 28.40 -4.03 -9.99
N SER A 16 27.80 -5.04 -9.35
CA SER A 16 27.55 -6.36 -9.93
C SER A 16 26.35 -6.99 -9.22
N PRO A 17 25.13 -6.47 -9.46
CA PRO A 17 23.94 -7.01 -8.83
C PRO A 17 23.68 -8.44 -9.29
N ASP A 18 22.95 -9.20 -8.47
CA ASP A 18 22.45 -10.51 -8.85
C ASP A 18 21.55 -10.36 -10.10
N PRO A 19 21.76 -11.13 -11.19
CA PRO A 19 20.95 -11.01 -12.42
C PRO A 19 19.45 -11.16 -12.17
N LEU A 20 19.06 -11.96 -11.17
CA LEU A 20 17.65 -12.15 -10.79
C LEU A 20 16.98 -10.85 -10.31
N LEU A 21 17.76 -9.84 -9.91
CA LEU A 21 17.21 -8.55 -9.49
C LEU A 21 16.44 -7.88 -10.62
N HIS A 22 17.01 -7.89 -11.82
CA HIS A 22 16.38 -7.27 -12.98
C HIS A 22 15.14 -8.06 -13.40
N GLU A 23 15.22 -9.38 -13.45
CA GLU A 23 14.06 -10.24 -13.74
C GLU A 23 12.90 -9.99 -12.77
N TYR A 24 13.16 -9.98 -11.46
CA TYR A 24 12.12 -9.72 -10.46
C TYR A 24 11.55 -8.31 -10.52
N TYR A 25 12.37 -7.34 -10.94
CA TYR A 25 11.92 -5.97 -11.16
C TYR A 25 10.99 -5.88 -12.36
N GLU A 26 11.33 -6.51 -13.49
CA GLU A 26 10.48 -6.53 -14.68
C GLU A 26 9.15 -7.25 -14.41
N ASP A 27 9.17 -8.41 -13.76
CA ASP A 27 7.94 -9.11 -13.32
C ASP A 27 7.06 -8.19 -12.45
N ALA A 28 7.67 -7.49 -11.50
CA ALA A 28 6.95 -6.59 -10.59
C ALA A 28 6.40 -5.35 -11.32
N LEU A 29 7.11 -4.86 -12.34
CA LEU A 29 6.62 -3.78 -13.20
C LEU A 29 5.41 -4.23 -14.01
N GLU A 30 5.41 -5.44 -14.56
CA GLU A 30 4.27 -5.99 -15.27
C GLU A 30 3.04 -6.13 -14.34
N GLU A 31 3.24 -6.69 -13.15
CA GLU A 31 2.19 -6.77 -12.13
C GLU A 31 1.68 -5.37 -11.73
N ALA A 32 2.57 -4.41 -11.49
CA ALA A 32 2.19 -3.05 -11.15
C ALA A 32 1.38 -2.40 -12.27
N ARG A 33 1.80 -2.55 -13.53
CA ARG A 33 1.07 -2.06 -14.71
C ARG A 33 -0.33 -2.64 -14.81
N ASN A 34 -0.48 -3.94 -14.55
CA ASN A 34 -1.79 -4.62 -14.53
C ASN A 34 -2.71 -4.15 -13.40
N ASN A 35 -2.16 -3.50 -12.39
CA ASN A 35 -2.91 -2.92 -11.28
C ASN A 35 -3.24 -1.44 -11.44
N LEU A 36 -2.70 -0.76 -12.46
CA LEU A 36 -3.02 0.65 -12.73
C LEU A 36 -4.48 0.85 -13.13
N GLY A 37 -5.03 2.01 -12.78
CA GLY A 37 -6.42 2.36 -13.08
C GLY A 37 -7.46 1.70 -12.16
N LYS A 38 -7.05 0.90 -11.18
CA LYS A 38 -7.96 0.34 -10.19
C LYS A 38 -8.54 1.43 -9.27
N THR A 39 -9.70 1.12 -8.71
CA THR A 39 -10.31 1.93 -7.65
C THR A 39 -9.89 1.39 -6.30
N HIS A 40 -9.36 2.27 -5.45
CA HIS A 40 -8.95 1.95 -4.09
C HIS A 40 -9.96 2.52 -3.11
N GLN A 41 -10.46 1.67 -2.22
CA GLN A 41 -11.41 2.01 -1.17
C GLN A 41 -10.67 2.53 0.07
N MET A 42 -11.36 3.25 0.95
CA MET A 42 -10.83 3.56 2.29
C MET A 42 -10.93 2.30 3.16
N TYR A 43 -10.07 2.19 4.15
CA TYR A 43 -10.14 1.12 5.15
C TYR A 43 -10.37 1.74 6.53
N ILE A 44 -11.59 1.56 7.06
CA ILE A 44 -12.03 2.15 8.32
C ILE A 44 -12.62 1.04 9.18
N ASP A 45 -12.18 0.94 10.43
CA ASP A 45 -12.69 -0.04 11.41
C ASP A 45 -12.66 -1.51 10.92
N GLY A 46 -11.58 -1.89 10.24
CA GLY A 46 -11.43 -3.26 9.73
C GLY A 46 -12.22 -3.54 8.44
N GLN A 47 -12.83 -2.54 7.82
CA GLN A 47 -13.69 -2.71 6.65
C GLN A 47 -13.30 -1.78 5.50
N TRP A 48 -13.44 -2.29 4.27
CA TRP A 48 -13.33 -1.50 3.05
C TRP A 48 -14.61 -0.70 2.83
N VAL A 49 -14.48 0.62 2.74
CA VAL A 49 -15.60 1.56 2.61
C VAL A 49 -15.38 2.50 1.42
N ASN A 50 -16.47 2.82 0.72
CA ASN A 50 -16.49 3.86 -0.31
C ASN A 50 -16.81 5.22 0.34
N ALA A 51 -16.16 6.28 -0.11
CA ALA A 51 -16.54 7.65 0.24
C ALA A 51 -17.69 8.13 -0.66
N ALA A 52 -18.19 9.32 -0.36
CA ALA A 52 -19.16 10.01 -1.23
C ALA A 52 -18.53 10.47 -2.55
N GLY A 53 -17.25 10.83 -2.54
CA GLY A 53 -16.51 11.27 -3.72
C GLY A 53 -15.38 10.32 -4.11
N VAL A 54 -14.98 10.39 -5.37
CA VAL A 54 -13.80 9.68 -5.90
C VAL A 54 -13.05 10.63 -6.83
N TYR A 55 -11.74 10.71 -6.68
CA TYR A 55 -10.88 11.48 -7.56
C TYR A 55 -9.91 10.58 -8.32
N THR A 56 -9.44 11.09 -9.45
CA THR A 56 -8.56 10.36 -10.37
C THR A 56 -7.13 10.87 -10.23
N THR A 57 -6.17 9.96 -10.10
CA THR A 57 -4.74 10.30 -10.08
C THR A 57 -4.06 9.80 -11.34
N ARG A 58 -3.23 10.67 -11.93
CA ARG A 58 -2.45 10.40 -13.13
C ARG A 58 -0.96 10.58 -12.82
N SER A 59 -0.11 9.94 -13.61
CA SER A 59 1.33 10.02 -13.40
C SER A 59 1.85 11.44 -13.73
N PRO A 60 2.78 12.00 -12.92
CA PRO A 60 3.38 13.30 -13.21
C PRO A 60 4.41 13.26 -14.34
N ILE A 61 4.98 12.08 -14.63
CA ILE A 61 5.95 11.91 -15.73
C ILE A 61 5.27 11.72 -17.09
N ASP A 62 4.03 11.22 -17.09
CA ASP A 62 3.18 11.08 -18.28
C ASP A 62 1.71 11.09 -17.84
N THR A 63 1.02 12.19 -18.13
CA THR A 63 -0.38 12.38 -17.74
C THR A 63 -1.35 11.43 -18.46
N GLY A 64 -0.93 10.78 -19.55
CA GLY A 64 -1.69 9.73 -20.22
C GLY A 64 -1.87 8.48 -19.34
N ILE A 65 -0.92 8.23 -18.44
CA ILE A 65 -0.93 7.07 -17.55
C ILE A 65 -1.88 7.34 -16.37
N LEU A 66 -2.98 6.59 -16.35
CA LEU A 66 -3.93 6.56 -15.24
C LEU A 66 -3.37 5.69 -14.12
N MET A 67 -3.09 6.29 -12.95
CA MET A 67 -2.58 5.54 -11.80
C MET A 67 -3.70 4.79 -11.10
N GLY A 68 -4.84 5.45 -10.89
CA GLY A 68 -5.99 4.86 -10.21
C GLY A 68 -7.02 5.89 -9.81
N HIS A 69 -8.06 5.38 -9.16
CA HIS A 69 -9.13 6.17 -8.56
C HIS A 69 -9.10 5.99 -7.05
N PHE A 70 -9.17 7.09 -6.31
CA PHE A 70 -9.05 7.13 -4.86
C PHE A 70 -10.25 7.82 -4.25
N GLN A 71 -10.64 7.38 -3.05
CA GLN A 71 -11.78 7.95 -2.35
C GLN A 71 -11.48 9.38 -1.88
N ASP A 72 -12.43 10.29 -2.09
CA ASP A 72 -12.43 11.64 -1.55
C ASP A 72 -13.23 11.65 -0.24
N GLY A 73 -12.52 11.48 0.88
CA GLY A 73 -13.13 11.32 2.20
C GLY A 73 -13.68 12.63 2.76
N THR A 74 -14.82 12.57 3.43
CA THR A 74 -15.47 13.72 4.07
C THR A 74 -15.12 13.85 5.55
N ALA A 75 -15.60 14.91 6.20
CA ALA A 75 -15.45 15.07 7.64
C ALA A 75 -16.09 13.92 8.42
N GLU A 76 -17.23 13.40 7.94
CA GLU A 76 -17.90 12.25 8.54
C GLU A 76 -17.06 10.97 8.45
N ASP A 77 -16.34 10.76 7.35
CA ASP A 77 -15.42 9.63 7.20
C ASP A 77 -14.28 9.72 8.23
N ILE A 78 -13.76 10.94 8.43
CA ILE A 78 -12.73 11.21 9.43
C ILE A 78 -13.25 10.94 10.83
N ASP A 79 -14.46 11.42 11.17
CA ASP A 79 -15.06 11.20 12.49
C ASP A 79 -15.25 9.70 12.77
N ARG A 80 -15.70 8.92 11.77
CA ARG A 80 -15.79 7.46 11.88
C ARG A 80 -14.44 6.82 12.11
N ALA A 81 -13.42 7.20 11.34
CA ALA A 81 -12.07 6.66 11.47
C ALA A 81 -11.44 6.98 12.84
N VAL A 82 -11.58 8.22 13.31
CA VAL A 82 -11.08 8.66 14.62
C VAL A 82 -11.84 7.97 15.75
N GLY A 83 -13.17 7.82 15.62
CA GLY A 83 -14.00 7.07 16.56
C GLY A 83 -13.53 5.62 16.71
N ALA A 84 -13.35 4.92 15.59
CA ALA A 84 -12.85 3.55 15.56
C ALA A 84 -11.44 3.43 16.16
N ALA A 85 -10.53 4.33 15.80
CA ALA A 85 -9.17 4.35 16.34
C ALA A 85 -9.17 4.56 17.87
N ARG A 86 -10.02 5.47 18.39
CA ARG A 86 -10.18 5.69 19.83
C ARG A 86 -10.76 4.47 20.54
N ALA A 87 -11.71 3.77 19.93
CA ALA A 87 -12.29 2.55 20.48
C ALA A 87 -11.27 1.39 20.54
N ALA A 88 -10.44 1.25 19.50
CA ALA A 88 -9.38 0.23 19.46
C ALA A 88 -8.18 0.55 20.36
N TYR A 89 -7.94 1.84 20.65
CA TYR A 89 -6.73 2.29 21.34
C TYR A 89 -6.47 1.61 22.70
N PRO A 90 -7.43 1.43 23.63
CA PRO A 90 -7.14 0.81 24.92
C PRO A 90 -6.57 -0.60 24.79
N ALA A 91 -7.20 -1.45 23.98
CA ALA A 91 -6.75 -2.83 23.75
C ALA A 91 -5.37 -2.85 23.05
N TRP A 92 -5.18 -2.00 22.05
CA TRP A 92 -3.90 -1.87 21.33
C TRP A 92 -2.76 -1.37 22.21
N ARG A 93 -3.04 -0.36 23.06
CA ARG A 93 -2.10 0.21 24.03
C ARG A 93 -1.63 -0.86 25.02
N ASP A 94 -2.57 -1.68 25.49
CA ASP A 94 -2.32 -2.69 26.52
C ASP A 94 -1.70 -3.97 25.92
N THR A 95 -1.61 -4.09 24.59
CA THR A 95 -0.93 -5.20 23.92
C THR A 95 0.59 -5.15 24.19
N PRO A 96 1.21 -6.23 24.69
CA PRO A 96 2.65 -6.30 24.90
C PRO A 96 3.46 -5.98 23.64
N TRP A 97 4.62 -5.36 23.80
CA TRP A 97 5.42 -4.93 22.64
C TRP A 97 5.86 -6.11 21.76
N GLN A 98 6.12 -7.29 22.34
CA GLN A 98 6.51 -8.48 21.59
C GLN A 98 5.39 -8.94 20.65
N GLU A 99 4.14 -8.90 21.12
CA GLU A 99 2.97 -9.25 20.32
C GLU A 99 2.75 -8.23 19.20
N ARG A 100 2.95 -6.93 19.49
CA ARG A 100 2.84 -5.88 18.46
C ARG A 100 3.89 -5.98 17.36
N VAL A 101 5.12 -6.41 17.69
CA VAL A 101 6.20 -6.60 16.69
C VAL A 101 5.97 -7.83 15.81
N ALA A 102 5.15 -8.78 16.25
CA ALA A 102 4.85 -9.99 15.51
C ALA A 102 3.71 -9.85 14.48
N LEU A 103 2.96 -8.74 14.51
CA LEU A 103 1.89 -8.41 13.56
C LEU A 103 2.46 -7.83 12.25
#